data_AF-A0A7S6W5P0-F1
#
_entry.id   AF-A0A7S6W5P0-F1
#
_cell.length_a   1.000
_cell.length_b   1.000
_cell.length_c   1.000
_cell.angle_alpha   90.00
_cell.angle_beta   90.00
_cell.angle_gamma   90.00
#
_symmetry.space_group_name_H-M   'P 1'
#
loop_
_entity.id
_entity.type
_entity.pdbx_description
1 polymer ?
#
loop_
_entity_poly.entity_id
_entity_poly.type
_entity_poly.pdbx_seq_one_letter_code
_entity_poly.pdbx_strand_id
1 'polypeptide(L)'
;METQLIIKIIHMCGVALGCAAIFIRAFTLFKGTQGNLPNPSGRKFFVALQHGSMTLIAVTGIILLFMKNFDVQPWFYAKVVLFLALLSSLSKAYKKDDSVLLVQRRAGLFIAAVALIFIITLVIIKPVFG
;
A
#
# COMPACT_ATOMS: atom_id res chain seq x y z
N MET A 1 -25.27 -2.83 11.36
CA MET A 1 -25.24 -2.30 9.97
C MET A 1 -24.49 -0.96 9.91
N GLU A 2 -24.92 0.06 10.68
CA GLU A 2 -24.27 1.39 10.77
C GLU A 2 -22.75 1.36 11.02
N THR A 3 -22.29 0.66 12.06
CA THR A 3 -20.85 0.60 12.40
C THR A 3 -20.01 -0.01 11.28
N GLN A 4 -20.50 -1.05 10.61
CA GLN A 4 -19.78 -1.72 9.53
C GLN A 4 -19.61 -0.79 8.32
N LEU A 5 -20.64 0.00 8.01
CA LEU A 5 -20.58 0.99 6.94
C LEU A 5 -19.56 2.08 7.25
N ILE A 6 -19.55 2.61 8.48
CA ILE A 6 -18.59 3.63 8.92
C ILE A 6 -17.15 3.11 8.79
N ILE A 7 -16.87 1.91 9.32
CA ILE A 7 -15.53 1.31 9.21
C ILE A 7 -15.13 1.09 7.75
N LYS A 8 -16.07 0.69 6.89
CA LYS A 8 -15.82 0.54 5.45
C LYS A 8 -15.48 1.88 4.79
N ILE A 9 -16.15 2.97 5.13
CA ILE A 9 -15.82 4.32 4.63
C ILE A 9 -14.41 4.71 5.07
N ILE A 10 -14.08 4.53 6.35
CA ILE A 10 -12.73 4.82 6.87
C ILE A 10 -11.66 3.97 6.16
N HIS A 11 -11.94 2.70 5.91
CA HIS A 11 -11.05 1.81 5.15
C HIS A 11 -10.81 2.34 3.73
N MET A 12 -11.87 2.76 3.02
CA MET A 12 -11.76 3.33 1.68
C MET A 12 -10.98 4.65 1.67
N CYS A 13 -11.16 5.50 2.69
CA CYS A 13 -10.33 6.69 2.88
C CYS A 13 -8.84 6.31 3.08
N GLY A 14 -8.57 5.27 3.88
CA GLY A 14 -7.23 4.73 4.06
C GLY A 14 -6.59 4.26 2.75
N VAL A 15 -7.36 3.54 1.92
CA VAL A 15 -6.93 3.12 0.57
C VAL A 15 -6.61 4.34 -0.31
N ALA A 16 -7.49 5.35 -0.35
CA ALA A 16 -7.27 6.56 -1.12
C ALA A 16 -6.00 7.31 -0.68
N LEU A 17 -5.80 7.46 0.63
CA LEU A 17 -4.58 8.04 1.21
C LEU A 17 -3.34 7.21 0.87
N GLY A 18 -3.44 5.88 0.88
CA GLY A 18 -2.35 4.97 0.50
C GLY A 18 -1.95 5.12 -0.96
N CYS A 19 -2.92 5.20 -1.87
CA CYS A 19 -2.69 5.47 -3.29
C CYS A 19 -1.99 6.83 -3.48
N ALA A 20 -2.49 7.87 -2.84
CA ALA A 20 -1.89 9.21 -2.89
C ALA A 20 -0.45 9.20 -2.32
N ALA A 21 -0.22 8.53 -1.21
CA ALA A 21 1.11 8.42 -0.58
C ALA A 21 2.12 7.74 -1.50
N ILE A 22 1.76 6.61 -2.12
CA ILE A 22 2.63 5.90 -3.06
C ILE A 22 2.92 6.77 -4.28
N PHE A 23 1.89 7.41 -4.85
CA PHE A 23 2.04 8.25 -6.03
C PHE A 23 2.93 9.47 -5.76
N ILE A 24 2.70 10.20 -4.66
CA ILE A 24 3.50 11.37 -4.29
C ILE A 24 4.95 10.95 -3.98
N ARG A 25 5.15 9.86 -3.24
CA ARG A 25 6.50 9.37 -2.95
C ARG A 25 7.23 8.84 -4.16
N ALA A 26 6.54 8.37 -5.19
CA ALA A 26 7.17 7.95 -6.44
C ALA A 26 8.07 9.07 -6.99
N PHE A 27 7.60 10.32 -7.00
CA PHE A 27 8.38 11.47 -7.48
C PHE A 27 9.71 11.64 -6.76
N THR A 28 9.81 11.30 -5.48
CA THR A 28 11.06 11.40 -4.71
C THR A 28 12.17 10.46 -5.21
N LEU A 29 11.82 9.42 -5.97
CA LEU A 29 12.77 8.50 -6.62
C LEU A 29 13.18 8.92 -8.05
N PHE A 30 12.53 9.94 -8.61
CA PHE A 30 12.77 10.43 -9.97
C PHE A 30 13.24 11.88 -10.03
N LYS A 31 12.92 12.72 -9.05
CA LYS A 31 13.28 14.14 -9.01
C LYS A 31 14.02 14.51 -7.72
N GLY A 32 15.18 15.16 -7.85
CA GLY A 32 15.96 15.66 -6.71
C GLY A 32 16.61 14.56 -5.86
N THR A 33 16.97 13.44 -6.47
CA THR A 33 17.70 12.33 -5.82
C THR A 33 19.13 12.73 -5.46
N GLN A 34 19.67 12.15 -4.40
CA GLN A 34 21.04 12.40 -3.93
C GLN A 34 21.83 11.09 -3.99
N GLY A 35 22.59 10.89 -5.06
CA GLY A 35 23.20 9.59 -5.35
C GLY A 35 22.14 8.50 -5.44
N ASN A 36 22.26 7.47 -4.59
CA ASN A 36 21.28 6.38 -4.51
C ASN A 36 20.06 6.68 -3.63
N LEU A 37 20.01 7.83 -2.93
CA LEU A 37 18.94 8.14 -1.99
C LEU A 37 17.77 8.90 -2.65
N PRO A 38 16.52 8.64 -2.20
CA PRO A 38 15.38 9.45 -2.59
C PRO A 38 15.52 10.89 -2.12
N ASN A 39 14.86 11.81 -2.82
CA ASN A 39 14.77 13.21 -2.44
C ASN A 39 14.39 13.38 -0.95
N PRO A 40 15.19 14.13 -0.16
CA PRO A 40 14.92 14.32 1.27
C PRO A 40 13.77 15.28 1.55
N SER A 41 13.35 16.10 0.58
CA SER A 41 12.28 17.08 0.74
C SER A 41 10.97 16.42 1.16
N GLY A 42 10.35 16.91 2.23
CA GLY A 42 9.09 16.38 2.75
C GLY A 42 9.16 14.94 3.28
N ARG A 43 10.35 14.32 3.39
CA ARG A 43 10.51 12.89 3.70
C ARG A 43 9.74 12.46 4.94
N LYS A 44 9.82 13.21 6.04
CA LYS A 44 9.11 12.89 7.29
C LYS A 44 7.61 12.82 7.09
N PHE A 45 7.02 13.83 6.43
CA PHE A 45 5.59 13.88 6.15
C PHE A 45 5.15 12.72 5.25
N PHE A 46 5.86 12.47 4.16
CA PHE A 46 5.50 11.38 3.24
C PHE A 46 5.64 10.00 3.87
N VAL A 47 6.66 9.78 4.70
CA VAL A 47 6.82 8.54 5.49
C VAL A 47 5.63 8.39 6.44
N ALA A 48 5.26 9.42 7.19
CA ALA A 48 4.12 9.38 8.09
C ALA A 48 2.80 9.09 7.36
N LEU A 49 2.55 9.75 6.22
CA LEU A 49 1.36 9.52 5.40
C LEU A 49 1.30 8.09 4.87
N GLN A 50 2.42 7.54 4.38
CA GLN A 50 2.47 6.17 3.89
C GLN A 50 2.26 5.16 5.01
N HIS A 51 2.98 5.27 6.13
CA HIS A 51 2.79 4.33 7.25
C HIS A 51 1.40 4.45 7.86
N GLY A 52 0.91 5.67 8.07
CA GLY A 52 -0.43 5.92 8.59
C GLY A 52 -1.53 5.31 7.73
N SER A 53 -1.48 5.52 6.41
CA SER A 53 -2.45 4.91 5.48
C SER A 53 -2.38 3.39 5.48
N MET A 54 -1.18 2.79 5.43
CA MET A 54 -1.03 1.33 5.45
C MET A 54 -1.53 0.72 6.76
N THR A 55 -1.23 1.35 7.90
CA THR A 55 -1.74 0.93 9.21
C THR A 55 -3.27 1.05 9.26
N LEU A 56 -3.84 2.15 8.77
CA LEU A 56 -5.29 2.35 8.73
C LEU A 56 -5.98 1.27 7.90
N ILE A 57 -5.44 0.94 6.71
CA ILE A 57 -5.94 -0.14 5.85
C ILE A 57 -5.88 -1.49 6.57
N ALA A 58 -4.75 -1.83 7.19
CA ALA A 58 -4.57 -3.09 7.88
C ALA A 58 -5.53 -3.25 9.07
N VAL A 59 -5.58 -2.24 9.96
CA VAL A 59 -6.42 -2.26 11.17
C VAL A 59 -7.89 -2.33 10.80
N THR A 60 -8.37 -1.44 9.93
CA THR A 60 -9.79 -1.46 9.51
C THR A 60 -10.13 -2.73 8.72
N GLY A 61 -9.20 -3.28 7.93
CA GLY A 61 -9.37 -4.56 7.26
C GLY A 61 -9.56 -5.72 8.23
N ILE A 62 -8.76 -5.79 9.29
CA ILE A 62 -8.90 -6.80 10.36
C ILE A 62 -10.23 -6.65 11.09
N ILE A 63 -10.64 -5.42 11.42
CA ILE A 63 -11.95 -5.16 12.05
C ILE A 63 -13.09 -5.63 11.14
N LEU A 64 -13.05 -5.32 9.85
CA LEU A 64 -14.08 -5.76 8.88
C LEU A 64 -14.12 -7.28 8.73
N LEU A 65 -12.98 -7.96 8.80
CA LEU A 65 -12.92 -9.43 8.83
C LEU A 65 -13.58 -10.00 10.07
N PHE A 66 -13.26 -9.45 11.24
CA PHE A 66 -13.84 -9.86 12.51
C PHE A 66 -15.38 -9.69 12.48
N MET A 67 -15.86 -8.55 11.98
CA MET A 67 -17.31 -8.30 11.80
C MET A 67 -17.97 -9.24 10.78
N LYS A 68 -17.19 -9.88 9.89
CA LYS A 68 -17.65 -10.88 8.93
C LYS A 68 -17.40 -12.32 9.41
N ASN A 69 -17.09 -12.53 10.69
CA ASN A 69 -16.75 -13.84 11.26
C ASN A 69 -15.63 -14.58 10.50
N PHE A 70 -14.71 -13.82 9.88
CA PHE A 70 -13.66 -14.36 9.01
C PHE A 70 -14.14 -15.20 7.83
N ASP A 71 -15.42 -15.11 7.46
CA ASP A 71 -15.96 -15.73 6.26
C ASP A 71 -15.48 -14.93 5.03
N VAL A 72 -14.52 -15.47 4.28
CA VAL A 72 -13.92 -14.79 3.14
C VAL A 72 -13.81 -15.70 1.92
N GLN A 73 -13.95 -15.08 0.75
CA GLN A 73 -13.76 -15.76 -0.52
C GLN A 73 -12.27 -15.79 -0.91
N PRO A 74 -11.84 -16.71 -1.80
CA PRO A 74 -10.43 -16.88 -2.18
C PRO A 74 -9.70 -15.61 -2.62
N TRP A 75 -10.37 -14.71 -3.35
CA TRP A 75 -9.79 -13.46 -3.82
C TRP A 75 -9.36 -12.51 -2.68
N PHE A 76 -9.91 -12.69 -1.48
CA PHE A 76 -9.46 -11.96 -0.29
C PHE A 76 -8.05 -12.37 0.12
N TYR A 77 -7.72 -13.66 0.11
CA TYR A 77 -6.38 -14.13 0.46
C TYR A 77 -5.34 -13.63 -0.55
N ALA A 78 -5.67 -13.66 -1.84
CA ALA A 78 -4.82 -13.07 -2.88
C ALA A 78 -4.53 -11.58 -2.60
N LYS A 79 -5.54 -10.82 -2.16
CA LYS A 79 -5.38 -9.42 -1.77
C LYS A 79 -4.42 -9.26 -0.59
N VAL A 80 -4.51 -10.12 0.43
CA VAL A 80 -3.59 -10.09 1.58
C VAL A 80 -2.14 -10.35 1.14
N VAL A 81 -1.92 -11.36 0.30
CA VAL A 81 -0.58 -11.67 -0.23
C VAL A 81 -0.02 -10.49 -1.03
N LEU A 82 -0.82 -9.90 -1.91
CA LEU A 82 -0.43 -8.72 -2.68
C LEU A 82 -0.15 -7.52 -1.77
N PHE A 83 -0.91 -7.35 -0.69
CA PHE A 83 -0.69 -6.28 0.28
C PHE A 83 0.64 -6.47 1.03
N LEU A 84 1.00 -7.70 1.41
CA LEU A 84 2.32 -7.99 1.98
C LEU A 84 3.45 -7.74 0.96
N ALA A 85 3.25 -8.12 -0.30
CA ALA A 85 4.20 -7.82 -1.37
C ALA A 85 4.38 -6.30 -1.57
N LEU A 86 3.28 -5.54 -1.54
CA LEU A 86 3.28 -4.08 -1.57
C LEU A 86 4.13 -3.49 -0.44
N LEU A 87 3.88 -3.90 0.81
CA LEU A 87 4.64 -3.44 1.98
C LEU A 87 6.12 -3.80 1.87
N SER A 88 6.44 -5.04 1.50
CA SER A 88 7.82 -5.48 1.33
C SER A 88 8.55 -4.66 0.26
N SER A 89 7.88 -4.38 -0.85
CA SER A 89 8.48 -3.68 -1.97
C SER A 89 8.71 -2.20 -1.67
N LEU A 90 7.75 -1.55 -0.99
CA LEU A 90 7.90 -0.17 -0.52
C LEU A 90 9.01 -0.03 0.52
N SER A 91 9.14 -0.98 1.45
CA SER A 91 10.25 -1.01 2.42
C SER A 91 11.62 -1.05 1.74
N LYS A 92 11.76 -1.85 0.67
CA LYS A 92 13.00 -1.93 -0.13
C LYS A 92 13.24 -0.67 -0.94
N ALA A 93 12.21 -0.12 -1.59
CA ALA A 93 12.32 1.10 -2.39
C ALA A 93 12.81 2.31 -1.57
N TYR A 94 12.35 2.41 -0.31
CA TYR A 94 12.63 3.53 0.59
C TYR A 94 13.54 3.18 1.76
N LYS A 95 14.40 2.15 1.62
CA LYS A 95 15.42 1.81 2.61
C LYS A 95 16.30 3.05 2.92
N LYS A 96 16.63 3.27 4.19
CA LYS A 96 17.23 4.54 4.67
C LYS A 96 18.72 4.69 4.35
N ASP A 97 19.46 3.58 4.25
CA ASP A 97 20.87 3.58 3.82
C ASP A 97 21.01 3.72 2.30
N ASP A 98 22.22 3.95 1.79
CA ASP A 98 22.52 4.15 0.36
C ASP A 98 23.03 2.88 -0.35
N SER A 99 23.03 1.72 0.34
CA SER A 99 23.52 0.44 -0.18
C SER A 99 22.72 -0.10 -1.37
N VAL A 100 21.47 0.35 -1.53
CA VAL A 100 20.58 -0.05 -2.62
C VAL A 100 20.67 0.97 -3.76
N LEU A 101 21.03 0.49 -4.94
CA LEU A 101 21.13 1.31 -6.16
C LEU A 101 19.80 2.00 -6.48
N LEU A 102 19.86 3.21 -7.00
CA LEU A 102 18.65 3.97 -7.37
C LEU A 102 17.74 3.22 -8.35
N VAL A 103 18.32 2.48 -9.31
CA VAL A 103 17.57 1.65 -10.26
C VAL A 103 16.82 0.51 -9.57
N GLN A 104 17.42 -0.13 -8.56
CA GLN A 104 16.77 -1.20 -7.78
C GLN A 104 15.63 -0.65 -6.93
N ARG A 105 15.76 0.59 -6.41
CA ARG A 105 14.66 1.26 -5.70
C ARG A 105 13.47 1.53 -6.59
N ARG A 106 13.73 1.98 -7.83
CA ARG A 106 12.70 2.19 -8.85
C ARG A 106 12.03 0.88 -9.24
N ALA A 107 12.78 -0.22 -9.33
CA ALA A 107 12.20 -1.56 -9.52
C ALA A 107 11.29 -1.97 -8.34
N GLY A 108 11.71 -1.69 -7.10
CA GLY A 108 10.86 -1.87 -5.91
C GLY A 108 9.57 -1.04 -5.97
N LEU A 109 9.66 0.21 -6.42
CA LEU A 109 8.47 1.03 -6.64
C LEU A 109 7.56 0.44 -7.73
N PHE A 110 8.13 -0.05 -8.83
CA PHE A 110 7.37 -0.68 -9.91
C PHE A 110 6.60 -1.92 -9.43
N ILE A 111 7.26 -2.81 -8.69
CA ILE A 111 6.61 -3.98 -8.08
C ILE A 111 5.48 -3.55 -7.13
N ALA A 112 5.70 -2.50 -6.34
CA ALA A 112 4.66 -1.95 -5.46
C ALA A 112 3.45 -1.44 -6.28
N ALA A 113 3.69 -0.72 -7.38
CA ALA A 113 2.63 -0.21 -8.26
C ALA A 113 1.83 -1.36 -8.89
N VAL A 114 2.50 -2.40 -9.39
CA VAL A 114 1.84 -3.60 -9.94
C VAL A 114 0.98 -4.28 -8.88
N ALA A 115 1.53 -4.51 -7.68
CA ALA A 115 0.77 -5.11 -6.58
C ALA A 115 -0.48 -4.28 -6.22
N LEU A 116 -0.36 -2.95 -6.17
CA LEU A 116 -1.48 -2.05 -5.92
C LEU A 116 -2.56 -2.16 -7.00
N ILE A 117 -2.18 -2.16 -8.27
CA ILE A 117 -3.12 -2.31 -9.40
C ILE A 117 -3.90 -3.62 -9.25
N PHE A 118 -3.22 -4.74 -9.01
CA PHE A 118 -3.88 -6.03 -8.83
C PHE A 118 -4.79 -6.07 -7.59
N ILE A 119 -4.41 -5.43 -6.47
CA ILE A 119 -5.28 -5.29 -5.30
C ILE A 119 -6.59 -4.59 -5.68
N ILE A 120 -6.51 -3.47 -6.41
CA ILE A 120 -7.69 -2.70 -6.84
C ILE A 120 -8.53 -3.54 -7.81
N THR A 121 -7.91 -4.21 -8.78
CA THR A 121 -8.59 -5.12 -9.71
C THR A 121 -9.36 -6.21 -8.98
N LEU A 122 -8.78 -6.86 -7.96
CA LEU A 122 -9.46 -7.87 -7.15
C LEU A 122 -10.66 -7.30 -6.39
N VAL A 123 -10.57 -6.06 -5.89
CA VAL A 123 -11.68 -5.39 -5.20
C VAL A 123 -12.83 -5.06 -6.14
N ILE A 124 -12.54 -4.75 -7.42
CA ILE A 124 -13.55 -4.45 -8.43
C ILE A 124 -14.20 -5.73 -8.95
N ILE A 125 -13.39 -6.71 -9.38
CA ILE A 125 -13.89 -7.92 -10.06
C ILE A 125 -14.45 -8.94 -9.08
N LYS A 126 -13.82 -9.12 -7.91
CA LYS A 126 -14.19 -10.13 -6.89
C LYS A 126 -14.49 -11.51 -7.50
N PRO A 127 -13.49 -12.14 -8.15
CA PRO A 127 -13.73 -13.39 -8.87
C PRO A 127 -14.25 -14.48 -7.92
N VAL A 128 -15.29 -15.18 -8.35
CA VAL A 128 -15.82 -16.36 -7.67
C VAL A 128 -15.30 -17.57 -8.42
N PHE A 129 -14.48 -18.37 -7.75
CA PHE A 129 -14.08 -19.68 -8.24
C PHE A 129 -15.15 -20.65 -7.75
N GLY A 130 -15.85 -21.28 -8.69
CA GLY A 130 -16.91 -22.26 -8.42
C GLY A 130 -16.36 -23.55 -7.83
#